data_AF-A0A843SGX7-F1
#
_entry.id   AF-A0A843SGX7-F1
#
_cell.length_a   1.000
_cell.length_b   1.000
_cell.length_c   1.000
_cell.angle_alpha   90.00
_cell.angle_beta   90.00
_cell.angle_gamma   90.00
#
_symmetry.space_group_name_H-M   'P 1'
#
loop_
_entity.id
_entity.type
_entity.pdbx_description
1 polymer ?
#
loop_
_entity_poly.entity_id
_entity_poly.type
_entity_poly.pdbx_seq_one_letter_code
_entity_poly.pdbx_strand_id
1 'polypeptide(L)'
;MATGKRQDPDDPLGQDSVVEKLVPDPAAPPKLKVLIGLLGRSSREGYWRLYTTAYLNDYFEFPGDQVRHHQRLATNQSPLGGTVVWVSAEAEVLRTTSTPAAAAQEFLQGEVARALSPATNLSVGGIGGMRPWLAAVNTWVCTNQTAGTCTLVLCTRVDECRISREANPCV
;
A
#
# COMPACT_ATOMS: atom_id res chain seq x y z
N MET A 1 -33.38 -7.88 -36.26
CA MET A 1 -33.55 -9.34 -36.08
C MET A 1 -32.22 -9.87 -35.57
N ALA A 2 -32.09 -10.15 -34.28
CA ALA A 2 -30.86 -10.66 -33.69
C ALA A 2 -31.03 -12.16 -33.44
N THR A 3 -30.24 -12.96 -34.13
CA THR A 3 -30.15 -14.42 -34.02
C THR A 3 -29.56 -14.79 -32.66
N GLY A 4 -30.41 -15.11 -31.69
CA GLY A 4 -30.00 -15.85 -30.50
C GLY A 4 -29.63 -17.27 -30.91
N LYS A 5 -28.34 -17.64 -30.79
CA LYS A 5 -27.93 -19.04 -30.91
C LYS A 5 -28.58 -19.81 -29.77
N ARG A 6 -29.42 -20.80 -30.10
CA ARG A 6 -29.91 -21.80 -29.15
C ARG A 6 -28.71 -22.57 -28.61
N GLN A 7 -28.56 -22.62 -27.28
CA GLN A 7 -27.71 -23.63 -26.64
C GLN A 7 -28.22 -25.00 -27.07
N ASP A 8 -27.30 -25.83 -27.57
CA ASP A 8 -27.60 -27.21 -27.97
C ASP A 8 -27.81 -28.01 -26.68
N PRO A 9 -28.97 -28.68 -26.48
CA PRO A 9 -29.27 -29.38 -25.23
C PRO A 9 -28.33 -30.56 -24.91
N ASP A 10 -27.41 -30.90 -25.81
CA ASP A 10 -26.46 -32.01 -25.69
C ASP A 10 -24.99 -31.55 -25.57
N ASP A 11 -24.74 -30.25 -25.33
CA ASP A 11 -23.38 -29.77 -25.03
C ASP A 11 -23.04 -30.09 -23.55
N PRO A 12 -22.10 -31.02 -23.28
CA PRO A 12 -21.72 -31.35 -21.92
C PRO A 12 -21.04 -30.18 -21.18
N LEU A 13 -20.62 -29.14 -21.92
CA LEU A 13 -19.97 -27.95 -21.41
C LEU A 13 -20.86 -26.74 -21.66
N GLY A 14 -21.96 -26.64 -20.90
CA GLY A 14 -22.83 -25.46 -20.93
C GLY A 14 -22.05 -24.17 -20.67
N GLN A 15 -22.21 -23.19 -21.55
CA GLN A 15 -21.52 -21.90 -21.44
C GLN A 15 -21.96 -21.13 -20.19
N ASP A 16 -20.98 -20.58 -19.46
CA ASP A 16 -21.25 -19.73 -18.30
C ASP A 16 -21.92 -18.40 -18.68
N SER A 17 -22.95 -18.02 -17.92
CA SER A 17 -23.72 -16.78 -18.17
C SER A 17 -22.91 -15.48 -18.09
N VAL A 18 -21.78 -15.48 -17.38
CA VAL A 18 -20.87 -14.32 -17.32
C VAL A 18 -20.06 -14.19 -18.61
N VAL A 19 -19.65 -15.31 -19.21
CA VAL A 19 -18.91 -15.35 -20.47
C VAL A 19 -19.81 -14.91 -21.61
N GLU A 20 -21.06 -15.39 -21.64
CA GLU A 20 -22.04 -14.96 -22.64
C GLU A 20 -22.25 -13.43 -22.65
N LYS A 21 -22.24 -12.80 -21.48
CA LYS A 21 -22.42 -11.34 -21.35
C LYS A 21 -21.15 -10.55 -21.69
N LEU A 22 -19.99 -11.05 -21.31
CA LEU A 22 -18.72 -10.32 -21.46
C LEU A 22 -18.03 -10.57 -22.80
N VAL A 23 -18.26 -11.73 -23.43
CA VAL A 23 -17.57 -12.15 -24.65
C VAL A 23 -18.61 -12.44 -25.75
N PRO A 24 -19.21 -11.38 -26.35
CA PRO A 24 -20.20 -11.57 -27.42
C PRO A 24 -19.57 -12.14 -28.69
N ASP A 25 -18.29 -11.84 -28.95
CA ASP A 25 -17.51 -12.43 -30.02
C ASP A 25 -16.32 -13.21 -29.43
N PRO A 26 -16.29 -14.55 -29.53
CA PRO A 26 -15.20 -15.37 -29.02
C PRO A 26 -13.88 -15.16 -29.76
N ALA A 27 -13.90 -14.62 -30.99
CA ALA A 27 -12.68 -14.34 -31.75
C ALA A 27 -11.95 -13.06 -31.27
N ALA A 28 -12.65 -12.19 -30.54
CA ALA A 28 -12.12 -10.91 -30.06
C ALA A 28 -12.51 -10.65 -28.59
N PRO A 29 -11.94 -11.40 -27.63
CA PRO A 29 -12.27 -11.22 -26.22
C PRO A 29 -11.84 -9.82 -25.72
N PRO A 30 -12.69 -9.10 -24.97
CA PRO A 30 -12.32 -7.81 -24.42
C PRO A 30 -11.25 -7.97 -23.33
N LYS A 31 -10.38 -6.96 -23.21
CA LYS A 31 -9.40 -6.88 -22.14
C LYS A 31 -10.07 -6.31 -20.89
N LEU A 32 -10.10 -7.10 -19.83
CA LEU A 32 -10.79 -6.75 -18.58
C LEU A 32 -9.86 -6.92 -17.38
N LYS A 33 -10.08 -6.09 -16.35
CA LYS A 33 -9.55 -6.28 -14.99
C LYS A 33 -10.69 -6.79 -14.11
N VAL A 34 -10.38 -7.72 -13.21
CA VAL A 34 -11.35 -8.28 -12.25
C VAL A 34 -10.99 -7.79 -10.86
N LEU A 35 -11.96 -7.18 -10.19
CA LEU A 35 -11.82 -6.67 -8.83
C LEU A 35 -12.86 -7.35 -7.93
N ILE A 36 -12.48 -7.71 -6.71
CA ILE A 36 -13.36 -8.38 -5.75
C ILE A 36 -13.31 -7.64 -4.42
N GLY A 37 -14.48 -7.36 -3.84
CA GLY A 37 -14.59 -6.73 -2.54
C GLY A 37 -15.99 -6.26 -2.20
N LEU A 38 -16.12 -5.38 -1.21
CA LEU A 38 -17.38 -4.78 -0.79
C LEU A 38 -17.61 -3.49 -1.58
N LEU A 39 -18.68 -3.44 -2.39
CA LEU A 39 -18.95 -2.31 -3.27
C LEU A 39 -19.64 -1.16 -2.52
N GLY A 40 -19.13 0.06 -2.68
CA GLY A 40 -19.69 1.29 -2.12
C GLY A 40 -19.51 2.50 -3.04
N ARG A 41 -20.26 3.57 -2.80
CA ARG A 41 -20.12 4.82 -3.56
C ARG A 41 -18.83 5.54 -3.18
N SER A 42 -18.16 6.15 -4.16
CA SER A 42 -17.07 7.09 -3.86
C SER A 42 -17.64 8.46 -3.43
N SER A 43 -16.78 9.29 -2.83
CA SER A 43 -17.05 10.71 -2.65
C SER A 43 -16.91 11.52 -3.95
N ARG A 44 -16.23 10.98 -4.97
CA ARG A 44 -16.13 11.58 -6.31
C ARG A 44 -17.34 11.17 -7.14
N GLU A 45 -17.96 12.14 -7.81
CA GLU A 45 -19.12 11.90 -8.66
C GLU A 45 -18.76 10.93 -9.81
N GLY A 46 -19.60 9.93 -10.04
CA GLY A 46 -19.39 8.92 -11.07
C GLY A 46 -18.39 7.82 -10.71
N TYR A 47 -17.73 7.89 -9.55
CA TYR A 47 -16.77 6.88 -9.09
C TYR A 47 -17.37 5.93 -8.05
N TRP A 48 -16.83 4.72 -8.02
CA TRP A 48 -17.17 3.66 -7.08
C TRP A 48 -15.94 3.21 -6.33
N ARG A 49 -16.15 2.71 -5.11
CA ARG A 49 -15.12 2.10 -4.27
C ARG A 49 -15.43 0.62 -4.07
N LEU A 50 -14.40 -0.20 -4.17
CA LEU A 50 -14.46 -1.61 -3.83
C LEU A 50 -13.48 -1.87 -2.70
N TYR A 51 -14.02 -2.03 -1.50
CA TYR A 51 -13.23 -2.27 -0.29
C TYR A 51 -12.74 -3.71 -0.27
N THR A 52 -11.43 -3.89 -0.18
CA THR A 52 -10.78 -5.21 -0.18
C THR A 52 -10.70 -5.80 1.21
N THR A 53 -10.85 -4.98 2.26
CA THR A 53 -10.80 -5.39 3.66
C THR A 53 -12.12 -5.11 4.38
N ALA A 54 -12.42 -5.91 5.40
CA ALA A 54 -13.59 -5.70 6.27
C ALA A 54 -13.49 -4.42 7.10
N TYR A 55 -12.28 -3.90 7.32
CA TYR A 55 -12.02 -2.64 8.02
C TYR A 55 -12.29 -1.41 7.15
N LEU A 56 -12.62 -1.59 5.86
CA LEU A 56 -12.96 -0.52 4.91
C LEU A 56 -11.85 0.53 4.71
N ASN A 57 -10.61 0.16 5.02
CA ASN A 57 -9.47 1.05 4.99
C ASN A 57 -8.59 0.84 3.75
N ASP A 58 -8.80 -0.23 3.00
CA ASP A 58 -8.13 -0.49 1.72
C ASP A 58 -9.21 -0.67 0.65
N TYR A 59 -9.11 0.09 -0.43
CA TYR A 59 -10.09 0.07 -1.50
C TYR A 59 -9.50 0.40 -2.86
N PHE A 60 -10.13 -0.15 -3.90
CA PHE A 60 -9.96 0.32 -5.28
C PHE A 60 -11.04 1.33 -5.60
N GLU A 61 -10.65 2.46 -6.17
CA GLU A 61 -11.56 3.47 -6.70
C GLU A 61 -11.48 3.48 -8.24
N PHE A 62 -12.63 3.43 -8.90
CA PHE A 62 -12.72 3.36 -10.36
C PHE A 62 -13.98 4.06 -10.88
N PRO A 63 -13.97 4.53 -12.15
CA PRO A 63 -15.10 5.20 -12.74
C PRO A 63 -16.20 4.18 -13.14
N GLY A 64 -17.46 4.51 -12.86
CA GLY A 64 -18.59 3.58 -13.01
C GLY A 64 -18.98 3.27 -14.46
N ASP A 65 -18.69 4.18 -15.38
CA ASP A 65 -18.91 4.02 -16.83
C ASP A 65 -18.00 2.96 -17.47
N GLN A 66 -16.87 2.63 -16.81
CA GLN A 66 -15.94 1.61 -17.25
C GLN A 66 -16.26 0.20 -16.73
N VAL A 67 -17.34 0.05 -15.94
CA VAL A 67 -17.81 -1.26 -15.45
C VAL A 67 -18.53 -2.00 -16.57
N ARG A 68 -18.03 -3.17 -16.93
CA ARG A 68 -18.60 -4.04 -17.97
C ARG A 68 -19.57 -5.06 -17.41
N HIS A 69 -19.28 -5.58 -16.22
CA HIS A 69 -20.16 -6.49 -15.51
C HIS A 69 -19.93 -6.41 -14.01
N HIS A 70 -20.96 -6.74 -13.23
CA HIS A 70 -20.82 -6.95 -11.80
C HIS A 70 -21.71 -8.11 -11.35
N GLN A 71 -21.23 -8.88 -10.39
CA GLN A 71 -21.95 -10.01 -9.82
C GLN A 71 -21.80 -10.01 -8.31
N ARG A 72 -22.93 -10.09 -7.60
CA ARG A 72 -22.91 -10.23 -6.15
C ARG A 72 -22.54 -11.67 -5.79
N LEU A 73 -21.56 -11.83 -4.91
CA LEU A 73 -21.21 -13.11 -4.31
C LEU A 73 -22.25 -13.49 -3.27
N ALA A 74 -22.72 -14.72 -3.35
CA ALA A 74 -23.61 -15.26 -2.34
C ALA A 74 -22.83 -15.48 -1.02
N THR A 75 -23.55 -15.42 0.11
CA THR A 75 -22.94 -15.54 1.44
C THR A 75 -22.31 -16.91 1.72
N ASN A 76 -22.69 -17.94 0.95
CA ASN A 76 -22.06 -19.25 0.97
C ASN A 76 -20.68 -19.28 0.26
N GLN A 77 -20.41 -18.32 -0.64
CA GLN A 77 -19.15 -18.20 -1.37
C GLN A 77 -18.18 -17.22 -0.68
N SER A 78 -18.72 -16.24 0.05
CA SER A 78 -17.96 -15.30 0.88
C SER A 78 -18.76 -14.97 2.14
N PRO A 79 -18.23 -15.24 3.36
CA PRO A 79 -18.96 -15.00 4.61
C PRO A 79 -19.40 -13.54 4.81
N LEU A 80 -18.63 -12.59 4.27
CA LEU A 80 -18.94 -11.15 4.32
C LEU A 80 -19.78 -10.70 3.12
N GLY A 81 -20.12 -11.60 2.21
CA GLY A 81 -20.61 -11.29 0.88
C GLY A 81 -19.51 -10.62 0.05
N GLY A 82 -19.94 -9.80 -0.92
CA GLY A 82 -19.04 -9.06 -1.79
C GLY A 82 -19.56 -9.00 -3.21
N THR A 83 -18.85 -8.28 -4.05
CA THR A 83 -19.16 -8.11 -5.47
C THR A 83 -17.89 -8.36 -6.27
N VAL A 84 -18.00 -9.18 -7.30
CA VAL A 84 -16.99 -9.26 -8.37
C VAL A 84 -17.37 -8.22 -9.41
N VAL A 85 -16.41 -7.38 -9.78
CA VAL A 85 -16.58 -6.32 -10.77
C VAL A 85 -15.57 -6.53 -11.88
N TRP A 86 -16.06 -6.62 -13.12
CA TRP A 86 -15.26 -6.64 -14.33
C TRP A 86 -15.24 -5.23 -14.92
N VAL A 87 -14.06 -4.62 -14.98
CA VAL A 87 -13.85 -3.28 -15.54
C VAL A 87 -12.98 -3.34 -16.79
N SER A 88 -13.07 -2.33 -17.65
CA SER A 88 -12.18 -2.21 -18.82
C SER A 88 -10.70 -2.24 -18.40
N ALA A 89 -9.82 -2.86 -19.19
CA ALA A 89 -8.39 -2.84 -18.90
C ALA A 89 -7.80 -1.41 -18.91
N GLU A 90 -8.42 -0.51 -19.65
CA GLU A 90 -8.07 0.90 -19.79
C GLU A 90 -8.61 1.76 -18.64
N ALA A 91 -9.45 1.20 -17.78
CA ALA A 91 -10.01 1.92 -16.64
C ALA A 91 -8.90 2.38 -15.69
N GLU A 92 -8.98 3.65 -15.28
CA GLU A 92 -8.18 4.20 -14.20
C GLU A 92 -8.68 3.60 -12.88
N VAL A 93 -7.84 2.75 -12.27
CA VAL A 93 -8.13 2.11 -10.99
C VAL A 93 -7.09 2.57 -9.99
N LEU A 94 -7.50 3.35 -9.01
CA LEU A 94 -6.64 3.84 -7.94
C LEU A 94 -6.80 2.95 -6.71
N ARG A 95 -5.70 2.45 -6.14
CA ARG A 95 -5.74 1.80 -4.83
C ARG A 95 -5.39 2.81 -3.76
N THR A 96 -6.20 2.87 -2.71
CA THR A 96 -5.96 3.73 -1.57
C THR A 96 -6.05 2.92 -0.30
N THR A 97 -5.05 3.06 0.56
CA THR A 97 -5.02 2.45 1.89
C THR A 97 -4.91 3.54 2.94
N SER A 98 -5.95 3.73 3.75
CA SER A 98 -5.89 4.57 4.94
C SER A 98 -5.27 3.74 6.08
N THR A 99 -4.04 4.09 6.44
CA THR A 99 -3.45 3.67 7.71
C THR A 99 -3.47 4.85 8.68
N PRO A 100 -3.65 4.62 9.98
CA PRO A 100 -3.54 5.69 10.98
C PRO A 100 -2.21 6.46 10.88
N ALA A 101 -1.14 5.76 10.48
CA ALA A 101 0.17 6.35 10.25
C ALA A 101 0.19 7.37 9.10
N ALA A 102 -0.53 7.11 8.00
CA ALA A 102 -0.60 8.04 6.86
C ALA A 102 -1.28 9.38 7.26
N ALA A 103 -2.37 9.31 8.04
CA ALA A 103 -3.06 10.50 8.55
C ALA A 103 -2.20 11.27 9.58
N ALA A 104 -1.46 10.56 10.43
CA ALA A 104 -0.54 11.18 11.39
C ALA A 104 0.65 11.87 10.71
N GLN A 105 1.18 11.31 9.62
CA GLN A 105 2.28 11.92 8.85
C GLN A 105 1.84 13.22 8.18
N GLU A 106 0.64 13.26 7.61
CA GLU A 106 0.07 14.47 7.00
C GLU A 106 -0.15 15.58 8.04
N PHE A 107 -0.61 15.21 9.25
CA PHE A 107 -0.73 16.15 10.37
C PHE A 107 0.64 16.69 10.85
N LEU A 108 1.65 15.82 10.95
CA LEU A 108 3.02 16.21 11.37
C LEU A 108 3.79 17.02 10.31
N GLN A 109 3.32 17.06 9.06
CA GLN A 109 3.90 17.86 7.99
C GLN A 109 3.16 19.19 7.75
N GLY A 110 1.98 19.36 8.37
CA GLY A 110 1.19 20.58 8.27
C GLY A 110 1.86 21.80 8.91
N GLU A 111 1.36 22.99 8.58
CA GLU A 111 1.91 24.27 9.06
C GLU A 111 1.93 24.37 10.60
N VAL A 112 0.97 23.75 11.28
CA VAL A 112 0.90 23.69 12.75
C VAL A 112 2.09 22.92 13.34
N ALA A 113 2.47 21.80 12.73
CA ALA A 113 3.62 21.02 13.16
C ALA A 113 4.94 21.73 12.83
N ARG A 114 5.02 22.48 11.72
CA ARG A 114 6.16 23.37 11.43
C ARG A 114 6.29 24.52 12.43
N ALA A 115 5.18 25.11 12.86
CA ALA A 115 5.16 26.15 13.89
C ALA A 115 5.62 25.64 15.27
N LEU A 116 5.40 24.34 15.54
CA LEU A 116 5.80 23.68 16.77
C LEU A 116 7.13 22.90 16.64
N SER A 117 7.75 22.89 15.46
CA SER A 117 9.06 22.26 15.24
C SER A 117 10.14 23.17 15.83
N PRO A 118 10.81 22.80 16.93
CA PRO A 118 11.88 23.61 17.46
C PRO A 118 13.03 23.59 16.45
N ALA A 119 13.25 24.71 15.76
CA ALA A 119 14.49 24.99 15.07
C ALA A 119 15.58 25.21 16.14
N THR A 120 16.00 24.14 16.82
CA THR A 120 17.15 24.19 17.72
C THR A 120 18.42 24.11 16.90
N ASN A 121 18.76 25.24 16.26
CA ASN A 121 20.16 25.62 16.11
C ASN A 121 20.69 25.99 17.51
N LEU A 122 20.91 24.98 18.36
CA LEU A 122 21.76 25.14 19.53
C LEU A 122 23.19 24.92 19.07
N SER A 123 23.78 25.99 18.52
CA SER A 123 25.20 26.22 18.68
C SER A 123 25.48 26.25 20.19
N VAL A 124 25.91 25.11 20.74
CA VAL A 124 26.49 25.02 22.09
C VAL A 124 27.85 25.73 22.03
N GLY A 125 27.80 27.06 22.06
CA GLY A 125 28.87 27.89 22.57
C GLY A 125 28.95 27.66 24.08
N GLY A 126 30.17 27.46 24.57
CA GLY A 126 30.43 26.81 25.85
C GLY A 126 29.74 27.46 27.05
N ILE A 127 29.27 26.59 27.94
CA ILE A 127 29.13 26.89 29.37
C ILE A 127 29.32 25.56 30.09
N GLY A 128 30.40 25.51 30.86
CA GLY A 128 30.82 24.34 31.61
C GLY A 128 29.84 23.97 32.70
N GLY A 129 29.90 22.69 33.08
CA GLY A 129 29.50 22.21 34.39
C GLY A 129 28.01 22.03 34.61
N MET A 130 27.48 20.86 34.26
CA MET A 130 26.79 19.97 35.22
C MET A 130 26.44 18.67 34.50
N ARG A 131 26.92 17.53 35.02
CA ARG A 131 26.52 16.19 34.56
C ARG A 131 25.15 15.87 35.17
N PRO A 132 24.28 15.14 34.45
CA PRO A 132 23.74 13.95 35.09
C PRO A 132 23.83 12.73 34.20
N TRP A 133 24.03 11.62 34.89
CA TRP A 133 24.16 10.24 34.44
C TRP A 133 23.35 9.88 33.21
N LEU A 134 24.04 9.56 32.12
CA LEU A 134 23.49 8.83 30.99
C LEU A 134 23.95 7.38 31.07
N ALA A 135 22.97 6.48 31.15
CA ALA A 135 23.13 5.08 30.83
C ALA A 135 23.73 4.96 29.42
N ALA A 136 24.71 4.07 29.29
CA ALA A 136 25.34 3.74 28.02
C ALA A 136 24.29 3.18 27.06
N VAL A 137 23.99 3.93 25.99
CA VAL A 137 23.36 3.37 24.80
C VAL A 137 24.47 2.99 23.83
N ASN A 138 24.62 1.68 23.62
CA ASN A 138 25.52 1.12 22.62
C ASN A 138 24.91 1.41 21.24
N THR A 139 25.25 2.56 20.65
CA THR A 139 24.77 2.93 19.32
C THR A 139 25.81 2.50 18.29
N TRP A 140 25.48 1.46 17.53
CA TRP A 140 26.23 1.09 16.34
C TRP A 140 25.88 2.06 15.21
N VAL A 141 26.84 2.89 14.80
CA VAL A 141 26.67 3.79 13.66
C VAL A 141 27.50 3.23 12.50
N CYS A 142 26.84 2.66 11.51
CA CYS A 142 27.47 2.33 10.23
C CYS A 142 27.43 3.57 9.33
N THR A 143 28.52 4.34 9.30
CA THR A 143 28.65 5.43 8.33
C THR A 143 29.27 4.90 7.02
N ASN A 144 28.42 4.88 6.01
CA ASN A 144 28.74 4.96 4.58
C ASN A 144 29.06 3.65 3.81
N GLN A 145 28.13 3.28 2.92
CA GLN A 145 28.32 2.31 1.85
C GLN A 145 29.25 2.90 0.80
N THR A 146 30.55 2.62 0.83
CA THR A 146 31.39 2.62 -0.39
C THR A 146 32.75 1.94 -0.23
N ALA A 147 33.15 1.49 0.96
CA ALA A 147 34.29 0.60 1.11
C ALA A 147 34.07 -0.33 2.31
N GLY A 148 34.08 -1.65 2.07
CA GLY A 148 33.80 -2.68 3.06
C GLY A 148 34.87 -2.82 4.14
N THR A 149 34.92 -1.87 5.07
CA THR A 149 35.70 -1.97 6.31
C THR A 149 34.81 -1.57 7.50
N CYS A 150 34.36 -2.55 8.29
CA CYS A 150 33.73 -2.30 9.58
C CYS A 150 34.81 -1.91 10.60
N THR A 151 34.71 -0.69 11.15
CA THR A 151 35.58 -0.27 12.26
C THR A 151 34.75 -0.22 13.53
N LEU A 152 35.11 -1.05 14.52
CA LEU A 152 34.53 -0.99 15.84
C LEU A 152 35.12 0.21 16.59
N VAL A 153 34.28 1.16 16.97
CA VAL A 153 34.68 2.28 17.83
C VAL A 153 34.10 2.03 19.21
N LEU A 154 34.91 1.50 20.11
CA LEU A 154 34.58 1.38 21.53
C LEU A 154 35.00 2.67 22.23
N CYS A 155 34.02 3.52 22.52
CA CYS A 155 34.26 4.75 23.28
C CYS A 155 33.77 4.51 24.71
N THR A 156 34.70 4.25 25.64
CA THR A 156 34.37 3.99 27.05
C THR A 156 34.24 5.29 27.87
N ARG A 157 34.75 6.42 27.37
CA ARG A 157 34.55 7.80 27.86
C ARG A 157 34.73 8.81 26.72
N VAL A 158 34.15 10.00 26.87
CA VAL A 158 34.13 11.08 25.85
C VAL A 158 35.54 11.57 25.46
N ASP A 159 36.53 11.39 26.34
CA ASP A 159 37.86 11.98 26.15
C ASP A 159 38.94 10.95 25.74
N GLU A 160 38.59 9.66 25.67
CA GLU A 160 39.49 8.59 25.20
C GLU A 160 38.74 7.73 24.18
N CYS A 161 38.80 8.14 22.90
CA CYS A 161 38.37 7.25 21.82
C CYS A 161 39.62 6.56 21.26
N ARG A 162 39.83 5.30 21.65
CA ARG A 162 40.90 4.46 21.12
C ARG A 162 40.38 3.75 19.88
N ILE A 163 40.88 4.15 18.71
CA ILE A 163 40.60 3.46 17.45
C ILE A 163 41.44 2.18 17.42
N SER A 164 40.84 1.04 17.75
CA SER A 164 41.44 -0.26 17.46
C SER A 164 41.04 -0.67 16.05
N ARG A 165 41.97 -0.56 15.10
CA ARG A 165 41.84 -1.19 13.78
C ARG A 165 42.12 -2.68 13.91
N GLU A 166 41.13 -3.47 14.29
CA GLU A 166 41.21 -4.92 14.06
C GLU A 166 40.52 -5.21 12.72
N ALA A 167 41.35 -5.49 11.72
CA ALA A 167 40.87 -5.95 10.43
C ALA A 167 40.43 -7.41 10.57
N ASN A 168 39.12 -7.66 10.58
CA ASN A 168 38.61 -8.99 10.26
C ASN A 168 37.32 -8.88 9.42
N PRO A 169 37.22 -9.60 8.30
CA PRO A 169 36.10 -9.50 7.39
C PRO A 169 34.84 -10.15 7.97
N CYS A 170 33.70 -9.50 7.79
CA CYS A 170 32.39 -10.06 8.10
C CYS A 170 32.12 -11.28 7.19
N VAL A 171 31.83 -12.44 7.80
CA VAL A 171 31.16 -13.59 7.17
C VAL A 171 29.76 -13.67 7.75
#